data_AF-A0A1T1JEQ3-F1
#
_entry.id   AF-A0A1T1JEQ3-F1
#
_cell.length_a   1.000
_cell.length_b   1.000
_cell.length_c   1.000
_cell.angle_alpha   90.00
_cell.angle_beta   90.00
_cell.angle_gamma   90.00
#
_symmetry.space_group_name_H-M   'P 1'
#
loop_
_entity.id
_entity.type
_entity.pdbx_description
1 polymer ?
#
loop_
_entity_poly.entity_id
_entity_poly.type
_entity_poly.pdbx_seq_one_letter_code
_entity_poly.pdbx_strand_id
1 'polypeptide(L)'
;MDKRFIRPFKFKMKFLALSFSLLSPWVWSADEYRIDYQIERLNANGVTTIQKYSEKIIRDEQNIWIERLNTQTHADEAQTHSNTHVSAKTDTHEHVSFDSAIQWMQRKDAVEQANVNVASPFQRFYILPDEKMRVQLQDVDQEMLGLKNCWRCEYSLIHPDILKRAQLIQRDSKLAHYQIRSAEQTLNIIWNEQDQLVQKYELLKPTSGYAKTFTVRKIGQHVATPWTQTEKYSERDYADFSD
;
A
#
# COMPACT_ATOMS: atom_id res chain seq x y z
N MET A 1 0.22 50.64 -78.71
CA MET A 1 1.42 49.91 -78.26
C MET A 1 1.16 49.37 -76.87
N ASP A 2 1.36 48.06 -76.76
CA ASP A 2 1.01 47.14 -75.69
C ASP A 2 1.77 47.39 -74.36
N LYS A 3 1.07 47.50 -73.22
CA LYS A 3 1.62 47.29 -71.87
C LYS A 3 0.57 46.73 -70.90
N ARG A 4 0.40 45.41 -70.99
CA ARG A 4 0.30 44.39 -69.93
C ARG A 4 -0.05 44.83 -68.49
N PHE A 5 -1.12 44.19 -68.03
CA PHE A 5 -1.51 43.83 -66.66
C PHE A 5 -0.36 43.53 -65.70
N ILE A 6 -0.44 44.08 -64.47
CA ILE A 6 0.08 43.44 -63.26
C ILE A 6 -1.01 43.54 -62.18
N ARG A 7 -1.57 42.39 -61.79
CA ARG A 7 -2.53 42.25 -60.69
C ARG A 7 -1.79 42.30 -59.34
N PRO A 8 -2.33 42.94 -58.28
CA PRO A 8 -1.76 42.86 -56.95
C PRO A 8 -1.99 41.46 -56.34
N PHE A 9 -0.89 40.81 -56.01
CA PHE A 9 -0.80 39.50 -55.35
C PHE A 9 -1.21 39.67 -53.87
N LYS A 10 -2.40 39.17 -53.50
CA LYS A 10 -2.86 39.16 -52.10
C LYS A 10 -2.17 38.01 -51.36
N PHE A 11 -1.20 38.34 -50.51
CA PHE A 11 -0.55 37.41 -49.59
C PHE A 11 -1.54 37.05 -48.47
N LYS A 12 -2.20 35.89 -48.57
CA LYS A 12 -2.99 35.32 -47.46
C LYS A 12 -2.02 34.65 -46.49
N MET A 13 -1.67 35.36 -45.42
CA MET A 13 -0.95 34.79 -44.28
C MET A 13 -1.88 33.82 -43.55
N LYS A 14 -1.65 32.52 -43.71
CA LYS A 14 -2.33 31.49 -42.89
C LYS A 14 -1.71 31.57 -41.50
N PHE A 15 -2.47 32.07 -40.53
CA PHE A 15 -2.16 31.87 -39.12
C PHE A 15 -2.18 30.36 -38.85
N LEU A 16 -0.99 29.79 -38.65
CA LEU A 16 -0.85 28.48 -38.02
C LEU A 16 -1.31 28.68 -36.57
N ALA A 17 -2.53 28.25 -36.25
CA ALA A 17 -2.93 28.12 -34.87
C ALA A 17 -2.04 27.03 -34.25
N LEU A 18 -1.07 27.44 -33.43
CA LEU A 18 -0.40 26.53 -32.53
C LEU A 18 -1.46 26.01 -31.55
N SER A 19 -1.91 24.78 -31.80
CA SER A 19 -2.64 23.98 -30.84
C SER A 19 -1.73 23.79 -29.63
N PHE A 20 -1.88 24.65 -28.61
CA PHE A 20 -1.44 24.31 -27.26
C PHE A 20 -2.31 23.14 -26.81
N SER A 21 -1.85 21.93 -27.07
CA SER A 21 -2.30 20.75 -26.34
C SER A 21 -2.00 21.05 -24.88
N LEU A 22 -3.03 21.44 -24.13
CA LEU A 22 -3.00 21.40 -22.68
C LEU A 22 -2.59 19.97 -22.32
N LEU A 23 -1.35 19.80 -21.89
CA LEU A 23 -0.95 18.67 -21.07
C LEU A 23 -1.86 18.76 -19.86
N SER A 24 -2.99 18.06 -19.90
CA SER A 24 -3.71 17.73 -18.67
C SER A 24 -2.66 17.11 -17.78
N PRO A 25 -2.32 17.71 -16.62
CA PRO A 25 -1.58 16.95 -15.63
C PRO A 25 -2.46 15.73 -15.40
N TRP A 26 -1.93 14.56 -15.71
CA TRP A 26 -2.57 13.33 -15.27
C TRP A 26 -2.74 13.52 -13.78
N VAL A 27 -3.97 13.76 -13.35
CA VAL A 27 -4.29 13.80 -11.94
C VAL A 27 -4.09 12.36 -11.51
N TRP A 28 -2.88 12.06 -11.03
CA TRP A 28 -2.53 10.80 -10.41
C TRP A 28 -3.41 10.69 -9.18
N SER A 29 -4.53 10.02 -9.42
CA SER A 29 -5.56 9.83 -8.45
C SER A 29 -5.28 8.51 -7.78
N ALA A 30 -4.85 8.56 -6.53
CA ALA A 30 -4.91 7.38 -5.70
C ALA A 30 -6.34 7.17 -5.20
N ASP A 31 -6.66 5.91 -4.94
CA ASP A 31 -7.87 5.50 -4.24
C ASP A 31 -7.53 5.15 -2.80
N GLU A 32 -8.43 5.52 -1.89
CA GLU A 32 -8.27 5.29 -0.46
C GLU A 32 -9.27 4.24 0.03
N TYR A 33 -8.75 3.29 0.80
CA TYR A 33 -9.51 2.19 1.38
C TYR A 33 -9.20 2.06 2.86
N ARG A 34 -10.19 1.62 3.62
CA ARG A 34 -10.02 1.14 5.00
C ARG A 34 -10.17 -0.38 5.02
N ILE A 35 -9.26 -1.03 5.73
CA ILE A 35 -9.30 -2.47 6.01
C ILE A 35 -9.52 -2.66 7.50
N ASP A 36 -10.52 -3.45 7.86
CA ASP A 36 -10.80 -3.84 9.23
C ASP A 36 -10.50 -5.33 9.38
N TYR A 37 -9.48 -5.70 10.18
CA TYR A 37 -9.01 -7.07 10.40
C TYR A 37 -9.51 -7.64 11.72
N GLN A 38 -9.78 -8.95 11.72
CA GLN A 38 -9.91 -9.77 12.91
C GLN A 38 -9.23 -11.12 12.67
N ILE A 39 -8.29 -11.47 13.55
CA ILE A 39 -7.54 -12.72 13.51
C ILE A 39 -7.78 -13.45 14.83
N GLU A 40 -8.16 -14.73 14.74
CA GLU A 40 -8.39 -15.60 15.88
C GLU A 40 -7.43 -16.78 15.82
N ARG A 41 -6.86 -17.13 16.98
CA ARG A 41 -5.96 -18.26 17.11
C ARG A 41 -6.18 -18.99 18.43
N LEU A 42 -6.46 -20.28 18.35
CA LEU A 42 -6.43 -21.19 19.48
C LEU A 42 -4.98 -21.64 19.71
N ASN A 43 -4.46 -21.35 20.89
CA ASN A 43 -3.12 -21.77 21.30
C ASN A 43 -3.14 -23.17 21.91
N ALA A 44 -1.97 -23.82 21.99
CA ALA A 44 -1.84 -25.18 22.52
C ALA A 44 -2.30 -25.35 23.99
N ASN A 45 -2.35 -24.25 24.74
CA ASN A 45 -2.85 -24.21 26.13
C ASN A 45 -4.38 -24.02 26.23
N GLY A 46 -5.11 -24.05 25.10
CA GLY A 46 -6.57 -23.89 25.06
C GLY A 46 -7.04 -22.43 25.10
N VAL A 47 -6.13 -21.45 25.12
CA VAL A 47 -6.48 -20.02 25.10
C VAL A 47 -6.73 -19.54 23.67
N THR A 48 -7.83 -18.83 23.44
CA THR A 48 -8.09 -18.15 22.17
C THR A 48 -7.63 -16.70 22.23
N THR A 49 -6.73 -16.31 21.33
CA THR A 49 -6.32 -14.91 21.13
C THR A 49 -7.11 -14.31 19.98
N ILE A 50 -7.69 -13.12 20.19
CA ILE A 50 -8.39 -12.34 19.16
C ILE A 50 -7.64 -11.03 18.97
N GLN A 51 -7.10 -10.81 17.77
CA GLN A 51 -6.44 -9.56 17.38
C GLN A 51 -7.35 -8.79 16.44
N LYS A 52 -7.59 -7.51 16.74
CA LYS A 52 -8.38 -6.61 15.89
C LYS A 52 -7.61 -5.33 15.65
N TYR A 53 -7.51 -4.94 14.38
CA TYR A 53 -6.88 -3.69 14.00
C TYR A 53 -7.41 -3.21 12.65
N SER A 54 -7.17 -1.94 12.35
CA SER A 54 -7.54 -1.34 11.08
C SER A 54 -6.33 -0.73 10.40
N GLU A 55 -6.32 -0.80 9.08
CA GLU A 55 -5.33 -0.16 8.21
C GLU A 55 -6.04 0.77 7.23
N LYS A 56 -5.35 1.84 6.85
CA LYS A 56 -5.68 2.69 5.70
C LYS A 56 -4.72 2.30 4.58
N ILE A 57 -5.27 2.05 3.40
CA ILE A 57 -4.50 1.88 2.17
C ILE A 57 -4.82 3.03 1.22
N ILE A 58 -3.78 3.70 0.74
CA ILE A 58 -3.88 4.62 -0.40
C ILE A 58 -3.05 4.01 -1.53
N ARG A 59 -3.66 3.77 -2.69
CA ARG A 59 -2.95 3.14 -3.81
C ARG A 59 -3.32 3.70 -5.16
N ASP A 60 -2.35 3.69 -6.06
CA ASP A 60 -2.52 3.82 -7.51
C ASP A 60 -1.79 2.65 -8.21
N GLU A 61 -1.70 2.68 -9.54
CA GLU A 61 -1.05 1.61 -10.32
C GLU A 61 0.42 1.36 -9.96
N GLN A 62 1.11 2.35 -9.36
CA GLN A 62 2.55 2.34 -9.13
C GLN A 62 2.92 2.34 -7.64
N ASN A 63 2.00 2.74 -6.76
CA ASN A 63 2.26 2.97 -5.36
C ASN A 63 1.19 2.34 -4.46
N ILE A 64 1.64 1.81 -3.33
CA ILE A 64 0.78 1.36 -2.24
C ILE A 64 1.31 1.97 -0.94
N TRP A 65 0.47 2.71 -0.24
CA TRP A 65 0.73 3.27 1.08
C TRP A 65 -0.17 2.58 2.09
N ILE A 66 0.40 2.06 3.18
CA ILE A 66 -0.32 1.37 4.24
C ILE A 66 0.00 2.02 5.59
N GLU A 67 -1.03 2.40 6.33
CA GLU A 67 -0.93 3.04 7.63
C GLU A 67 -1.83 2.34 8.65
N ARG A 68 -1.30 2.00 9.83
CA ARG A 68 -2.08 1.43 10.93
C ARG A 68 -2.94 2.55 11.55
N LEU A 69 -4.26 2.37 11.58
CA LEU A 69 -5.19 3.37 12.12
C LEU A 69 -5.39 3.26 13.63
N ASN A 70 -5.16 2.07 14.21
CA ASN A 70 -5.39 1.82 15.62
C ASN A 70 -4.10 1.91 16.44
N THR A 71 -3.28 2.94 16.17
CA THR A 71 -2.16 3.29 17.04
C THR A 71 -2.72 4.05 18.24
N GLN A 72 -3.31 3.32 19.19
CA GLN A 72 -3.32 3.84 20.55
C GLN A 72 -1.85 3.89 20.96
N THR A 73 -1.27 5.10 20.94
CA THR A 73 -0.18 5.43 21.86
C THR A 73 -0.66 4.91 23.21
N HIS A 74 0.07 4.00 23.84
CA HIS A 74 -0.24 3.60 25.21
C HIS A 74 -0.33 4.88 26.04
N ALA A 75 -1.55 5.32 26.34
CA ALA A 75 -1.84 6.43 27.24
C ALA A 75 -1.66 5.96 28.69
N ASP A 76 -0.61 5.17 28.94
CA ASP A 76 -0.20 4.66 30.24
C ASP A 76 1.16 5.24 30.67
N GLU A 77 1.79 6.13 29.89
CA GLU A 77 2.90 6.97 30.38
C GLU A 77 2.42 8.21 31.14
N ALA A 78 1.11 8.44 31.18
CA ALA A 78 0.51 9.46 32.02
C ALA A 78 -0.30 8.80 33.13
N GLN A 79 0.38 8.15 34.10
CA GLN A 79 0.07 8.11 35.55
C GLN A 79 1.08 7.22 36.29
N THR A 80 2.34 7.67 36.41
CA THR A 80 3.13 7.36 37.60
C THR A 80 3.64 8.67 38.18
N HIS A 81 2.83 9.29 39.04
CA HIS A 81 3.34 10.39 39.85
C HIS A 81 4.33 9.85 40.88
N SER A 82 5.50 10.48 40.86
CA SER A 82 6.33 10.79 42.02
C SER A 82 7.09 9.62 42.64
N ASN A 83 8.38 9.54 42.34
CA ASN A 83 9.38 9.88 43.35
C ASN A 83 10.68 10.34 42.69
N THR A 84 11.09 11.54 43.10
CA THR A 84 12.45 12.09 43.08
C THR A 84 13.55 11.05 42.92
N HIS A 85 14.22 11.06 41.78
CA HIS A 85 15.68 10.97 41.74
C HIS A 85 16.18 11.58 40.44
N VAL A 86 17.03 12.60 40.57
CA VAL A 86 18.00 12.96 39.53
C VAL A 86 18.91 11.75 39.40
N SER A 87 18.73 10.97 38.34
CA SER A 87 19.64 9.89 37.96
C SER A 87 20.03 10.08 36.51
N ALA A 88 21.35 10.15 36.35
CA ALA A 88 22.16 10.20 35.14
C ALA A 88 21.48 9.78 33.83
N LYS A 89 21.83 10.50 32.75
CA LYS A 89 21.80 9.99 31.38
C LYS A 89 22.42 8.59 31.35
N THR A 90 21.58 7.57 31.37
CA THR A 90 21.91 6.27 30.81
C THR A 90 21.48 6.36 29.36
N ASP A 91 22.44 6.33 28.45
CA ASP A 91 22.23 6.05 27.03
C ASP A 91 21.60 4.65 26.92
N THR A 92 20.28 4.59 27.09
CA THR A 92 19.51 3.43 26.67
C THR A 92 19.39 3.53 25.17
N HIS A 93 20.03 2.60 24.46
CA HIS A 93 19.81 2.41 23.03
C HIS A 93 18.33 2.12 22.80
N GLU A 94 17.57 3.17 22.49
CA GLU A 94 16.17 3.03 22.12
C GLU A 94 16.13 2.49 20.69
N HIS A 95 15.85 1.19 20.56
CA HIS A 95 15.67 0.58 19.26
C HIS A 95 14.41 1.18 18.61
N VAL A 96 14.57 1.78 17.44
CA VAL A 96 13.44 2.26 16.64
C VAL A 96 12.54 1.07 16.32
N SER A 97 11.30 1.08 16.84
CA SER A 97 10.32 0.05 16.51
C SER A 97 9.63 0.39 15.19
N PHE A 98 9.62 -0.59 14.28
CA PHE A 98 8.94 -0.47 12.98
C PHE A 98 7.55 -1.13 12.95
N ASP A 99 7.07 -1.66 14.09
CA ASP A 99 5.84 -2.48 14.16
C ASP A 99 4.58 -1.74 13.70
N SER A 100 4.58 -0.41 13.86
CA SER A 100 3.50 0.48 13.43
C SER A 100 3.91 1.47 12.35
N ALA A 101 5.13 1.35 11.82
CA ALA A 101 5.63 2.24 10.79
C ALA A 101 4.75 2.16 9.55
N ILE A 102 4.55 3.31 8.93
CA ILE A 102 3.86 3.40 7.66
C ILE A 102 4.69 2.65 6.61
N GLN A 103 4.02 1.87 5.77
CA GLN A 103 4.68 1.18 4.67
C GLN A 103 4.37 1.87 3.35
N TRP A 104 5.40 2.18 2.57
CA TRP A 104 5.25 2.60 1.19
C TRP A 104 5.92 1.60 0.27
N MET A 105 5.18 1.14 -0.74
CA MET A 105 5.67 0.26 -1.79
C MET A 105 5.58 0.99 -3.12
N GLN A 106 6.68 1.05 -3.86
CA GLN A 106 6.76 1.67 -5.17
C GLN A 106 7.21 0.65 -6.20
N ARG A 107 6.47 0.46 -7.29
CA ARG A 107 6.88 -0.50 -8.33
C ARG A 107 8.23 -0.08 -8.96
N LYS A 108 9.08 -1.07 -9.19
CA LYS A 108 10.41 -0.83 -9.77
C LYS A 108 10.39 -0.56 -11.28
N ASP A 109 9.31 -0.88 -12.00
CA ASP A 109 9.15 -0.44 -13.40
C ASP A 109 8.75 1.03 -13.55
N ALA A 110 8.36 1.71 -12.45
CA ALA A 110 8.21 3.16 -12.41
C ALA A 110 9.55 3.90 -12.22
N VAL A 111 10.59 3.19 -11.79
CA VAL A 111 11.92 3.72 -11.53
C VAL A 111 12.85 3.09 -12.56
N GLU A 112 13.10 3.78 -13.68
CA GLU A 112 14.09 3.36 -14.67
C GLU A 112 15.47 3.16 -14.03
N GLN A 113 15.71 1.96 -13.50
CA GLN A 113 17.02 1.51 -13.05
C GLN A 113 17.35 0.24 -13.82
N ALA A 114 17.86 0.51 -15.03
CA ALA A 114 18.75 -0.40 -15.71
C ALA A 114 19.89 -0.80 -14.75
N ASN A 115 20.17 -2.09 -14.70
CA ASN A 115 21.20 -2.75 -13.89
C ASN A 115 20.78 -3.04 -12.44
N VAL A 116 20.23 -4.23 -12.23
CA VAL A 116 20.63 -5.23 -11.21
C VAL A 116 19.65 -6.42 -11.38
N ASN A 117 20.08 -7.64 -11.07
CA ASN A 117 19.20 -8.80 -10.98
C ASN A 117 18.18 -8.55 -9.86
N VAL A 118 17.08 -7.87 -10.16
CA VAL A 118 16.08 -7.50 -9.16
C VAL A 118 15.19 -8.72 -8.87
N ALA A 119 15.27 -9.27 -7.67
CA ALA A 119 14.43 -10.38 -7.23
C ALA A 119 13.02 -9.91 -6.82
N SER A 120 12.85 -8.64 -6.43
CA SER A 120 11.56 -8.04 -6.07
C SER A 120 10.92 -7.14 -7.16
N PRO A 121 9.59 -7.19 -7.41
CA PRO A 121 8.95 -6.33 -8.40
C PRO A 121 8.73 -4.88 -7.92
N PHE A 122 9.06 -4.56 -6.67
CA PHE A 122 8.86 -3.23 -6.08
C PHE A 122 9.94 -2.92 -5.04
N GLN A 123 10.08 -1.64 -4.68
CA GLN A 123 10.86 -1.19 -3.54
C GLN A 123 9.91 -0.93 -2.37
N ARG A 124 10.30 -1.34 -1.17
CA ARG A 124 9.56 -1.09 0.08
C ARG A 124 10.33 -0.12 0.96
N PHE A 125 9.60 0.78 1.58
CA PHE A 125 10.08 1.73 2.57
C PHE A 125 9.22 1.66 3.83
N TYR A 126 9.84 1.78 5.00
CA TYR A 126 9.17 2.28 6.19
C TYR A 126 9.26 3.80 6.21
N ILE A 127 8.14 4.47 6.46
CA ILE A 127 8.07 5.92 6.56
C ILE A 127 7.89 6.29 8.02
N LEU A 128 8.79 7.16 8.49
CA LEU A 128 8.83 7.70 9.83
C LEU A 128 8.57 9.23 9.72
N PRO A 129 7.30 9.67 9.87
CA PRO A 129 6.93 11.06 9.61
C PRO A 129 7.55 12.07 10.59
N ASP A 130 7.69 11.69 11.86
CA ASP A 130 8.20 12.56 12.92
C ASP A 130 9.70 12.85 12.74
N GLU A 131 10.45 11.84 12.31
CA GLU A 131 11.87 11.92 11.97
C GLU A 131 12.12 12.47 10.56
N LYS A 132 11.05 12.63 9.74
CA LYS A 132 11.13 12.95 8.31
C LYS A 132 12.11 12.03 7.59
N MET A 133 11.91 10.73 7.79
CA MET A 133 12.81 9.69 7.30
C MET A 133 12.02 8.63 6.52
N ARG A 134 12.63 8.14 5.45
CA ARG A 134 12.25 6.91 4.77
C ARG A 134 13.36 5.88 4.96
N VAL A 135 13.02 4.71 5.45
CA VAL A 135 13.94 3.60 5.66
C VAL A 135 13.70 2.57 4.57
N GLN A 136 14.66 2.39 3.69
CA GLN A 136 14.60 1.44 2.59
C GLN A 136 14.82 0.01 3.11
N LEU A 137 13.99 -0.93 2.65
CA LEU A 137 14.18 -2.35 2.92
C LEU A 137 14.74 -3.03 1.67
N GLN A 138 15.94 -3.59 1.78
CA GLN A 138 16.52 -4.40 0.72
C GLN A 138 15.75 -5.73 0.59
N ASP A 139 15.94 -6.45 -0.51
CA ASP A 139 15.21 -7.71 -0.76
C ASP A 139 15.46 -8.74 0.37
N VAL A 140 16.69 -8.77 0.93
CA VAL A 140 17.05 -9.63 2.08
C VAL A 140 16.34 -9.22 3.37
N ASP A 141 16.19 -7.92 3.63
CA ASP A 141 15.49 -7.41 4.82
C ASP A 141 14.01 -7.81 4.78
N GLN A 142 13.40 -7.68 3.59
CA GLN A 142 12.01 -8.08 3.38
C GLN A 142 11.82 -9.59 3.62
N GLU A 143 12.74 -10.42 3.13
CA GLU A 143 12.71 -11.87 3.37
C GLU A 143 12.86 -12.21 4.86
N MET A 144 13.84 -11.61 5.54
CA MET A 144 14.07 -11.81 6.98
C MET A 144 12.86 -11.42 7.82
N LEU A 145 12.17 -10.34 7.45
CA LEU A 145 10.94 -9.88 8.10
C LEU A 145 9.69 -10.69 7.70
N GLY A 146 9.84 -11.68 6.81
CA GLY A 146 8.74 -12.51 6.33
C GLY A 146 7.72 -11.74 5.47
N LEU A 147 8.12 -10.60 4.91
CA LEU A 147 7.28 -9.76 4.06
C LEU A 147 7.11 -10.40 2.68
N LYS A 148 5.92 -10.25 2.11
CA LYS A 148 5.61 -10.86 0.81
C LYS A 148 6.28 -10.08 -0.30
N ASN A 149 7.11 -10.75 -1.07
CA ASN A 149 7.68 -10.21 -2.29
C ASN A 149 6.73 -10.43 -3.50
N CYS A 150 5.51 -9.90 -3.43
CA CYS A 150 4.48 -10.12 -4.46
C CYS A 150 3.59 -8.89 -4.64
N TRP A 151 3.86 -8.10 -5.68
CA TRP A 151 3.10 -6.86 -5.96
C TRP A 151 1.60 -7.10 -6.05
N ARG A 152 1.19 -8.12 -6.82
CA ARG A 152 -0.23 -8.46 -6.99
C ARG A 152 -0.90 -8.87 -5.68
N CYS A 153 -0.14 -9.44 -4.75
CA CYS A 153 -0.65 -9.83 -3.44
C CYS A 153 -0.91 -8.62 -2.55
N GLU A 154 -0.03 -7.62 -2.60
CA GLU A 154 -0.18 -6.39 -1.82
C GLU A 154 -1.27 -5.48 -2.43
N TYR A 155 -1.25 -5.32 -3.75
CA TYR A 155 -2.20 -4.48 -4.49
C TYR A 155 -3.65 -4.97 -4.35
N SER A 156 -3.85 -6.30 -4.42
CA SER A 156 -5.18 -6.91 -4.38
C SER A 156 -5.53 -7.56 -3.02
N LEU A 157 -4.63 -7.50 -2.04
CA LEU A 157 -4.69 -8.16 -0.71
C LEU A 157 -4.66 -9.70 -0.72
N ILE A 158 -4.76 -10.30 -1.89
CA ILE A 158 -4.57 -11.73 -2.19
C ILE A 158 -3.84 -11.86 -3.50
N HIS A 159 -3.23 -13.02 -3.77
CA HIS A 159 -2.79 -13.33 -5.13
C HIS A 159 -4.03 -13.65 -6.00
N PRO A 160 -4.36 -12.88 -7.06
CA PRO A 160 -5.63 -13.06 -7.78
C PRO A 160 -5.81 -14.44 -8.44
N ASP A 161 -4.72 -15.15 -8.76
CA ASP A 161 -4.82 -16.52 -9.31
C ASP A 161 -5.48 -17.53 -8.36
N ILE A 162 -5.64 -17.21 -7.07
CA ILE A 162 -6.45 -18.05 -6.17
C ILE A 162 -7.90 -18.14 -6.66
N LEU A 163 -8.42 -17.09 -7.31
CA LEU A 163 -9.78 -17.03 -7.83
C LEU A 163 -10.01 -18.02 -8.98
N LYS A 164 -8.97 -18.37 -9.74
CA LYS A 164 -9.04 -19.38 -10.81
C LYS A 164 -9.29 -20.79 -10.29
N ARG A 165 -8.93 -21.04 -9.03
CA ARG A 165 -9.09 -22.34 -8.35
C ARG A 165 -10.30 -22.36 -7.41
N ALA A 166 -10.97 -21.22 -7.26
CA ALA A 166 -12.13 -21.09 -6.40
C ALA A 166 -13.43 -21.34 -7.17
N GLN A 167 -14.42 -21.90 -6.48
CA GLN A 167 -15.77 -22.00 -7.02
C GLN A 167 -16.42 -20.61 -6.99
N LEU A 168 -16.91 -20.13 -8.14
CA LEU A 168 -17.77 -18.95 -8.20
C LEU A 168 -19.16 -19.33 -7.68
N ILE A 169 -19.59 -18.70 -6.58
CA ILE A 169 -20.88 -18.94 -5.93
C ILE A 169 -21.95 -17.99 -6.45
N GLN A 170 -21.60 -16.70 -6.58
CA GLN A 170 -22.48 -15.65 -7.03
C GLN A 170 -21.66 -14.58 -7.73
N ARG A 171 -22.26 -13.91 -8.72
CA ARG A 171 -21.69 -12.73 -9.36
C ARG A 171 -22.77 -11.68 -9.56
N ASP A 172 -22.50 -10.49 -9.05
CA ASP A 172 -23.27 -9.28 -9.26
C ASP A 172 -22.55 -8.38 -10.28
N SER A 173 -23.09 -7.18 -10.55
CA SER A 173 -22.51 -6.26 -11.55
C SER A 173 -21.09 -5.78 -11.21
N LYS A 174 -20.72 -5.72 -9.93
CA LYS A 174 -19.40 -5.26 -9.45
C LYS A 174 -18.66 -6.27 -8.59
N LEU A 175 -19.38 -7.24 -8.02
CA LEU A 175 -18.87 -8.15 -7.00
C LEU A 175 -18.94 -9.60 -7.48
N ALA A 176 -17.92 -10.37 -7.17
CA ALA A 176 -17.88 -11.80 -7.42
C ALA A 176 -17.55 -12.55 -6.12
N HIS A 177 -18.38 -13.53 -5.78
CA HIS A 177 -18.31 -14.30 -4.55
C HIS A 177 -17.68 -15.65 -4.86
N TYR A 178 -16.52 -15.92 -4.26
CA TYR A 178 -15.75 -17.13 -4.46
C TYR A 178 -15.65 -17.94 -3.17
N GLN A 179 -15.64 -19.26 -3.31
CA GLN A 179 -15.42 -20.17 -2.20
C GLN A 179 -14.38 -21.24 -2.56
N ILE A 180 -13.49 -21.54 -1.62
CA ILE A 180 -12.65 -22.74 -1.62
C ILE A 180 -13.01 -23.52 -0.36
N ARG A 181 -13.33 -24.80 -0.51
CA ARG A 181 -13.63 -25.70 0.59
C ARG A 181 -12.80 -26.97 0.47
N SER A 182 -12.13 -27.35 1.55
CA SER A 182 -11.45 -28.63 1.71
C SER A 182 -11.75 -29.20 3.10
N ALA A 183 -11.20 -30.38 3.41
CA ALA A 183 -11.29 -30.96 4.75
C ALA A 183 -10.61 -30.08 5.83
N GLU A 184 -9.59 -29.31 5.44
CA GLU A 184 -8.76 -28.54 6.37
C GLU A 184 -9.18 -27.07 6.49
N GLN A 185 -9.84 -26.52 5.47
CA GLN A 185 -10.15 -25.10 5.44
C GLN A 185 -11.41 -24.76 4.64
N THR A 186 -12.03 -23.63 5.00
CA THR A 186 -12.99 -22.91 4.18
C THR A 186 -12.48 -21.49 3.98
N LEU A 187 -12.47 -21.03 2.73
CA LEU A 187 -12.11 -19.68 2.34
C LEU A 187 -13.24 -19.07 1.50
N ASN A 188 -13.83 -17.98 1.99
CA ASN A 188 -14.76 -17.16 1.23
C ASN A 188 -14.09 -15.84 0.85
N ILE A 189 -14.27 -15.42 -0.40
CA ILE A 189 -13.74 -14.16 -0.92
C ILE A 189 -14.87 -13.43 -1.63
N ILE A 190 -15.12 -12.18 -1.25
CA ILE A 190 -15.88 -11.23 -2.06
C ILE A 190 -14.87 -10.35 -2.78
N TRP A 191 -14.86 -10.44 -4.10
CA TRP A 191 -13.95 -9.76 -4.99
C TRP A 191 -14.65 -8.60 -5.69
N ASN A 192 -14.05 -7.42 -5.68
CA ASN A 192 -14.51 -6.27 -6.46
C ASN A 192 -13.76 -6.24 -7.81
N GLU A 193 -14.50 -6.48 -8.89
CA GLU A 193 -13.96 -6.56 -10.25
C GLU A 193 -13.51 -5.19 -10.78
N GLN A 194 -14.12 -4.09 -10.32
CA GLN A 194 -13.75 -2.75 -10.78
C GLN A 194 -12.44 -2.29 -10.13
N ASP A 195 -12.32 -2.45 -8.81
CA ASP A 195 -11.14 -2.03 -8.06
C ASP A 195 -9.99 -3.07 -8.13
N GLN A 196 -10.25 -4.28 -8.64
CA GLN A 196 -9.33 -5.43 -8.62
C GLN A 196 -8.79 -5.70 -7.21
N LEU A 197 -9.71 -5.70 -6.23
CA LEU A 197 -9.40 -5.73 -4.80
C LEU A 197 -10.37 -6.64 -4.06
N VAL A 198 -9.89 -7.32 -3.03
CA VAL A 198 -10.76 -8.05 -2.11
C VAL A 198 -11.60 -7.07 -1.30
N GLN A 199 -12.92 -7.26 -1.29
CA GLN A 199 -13.85 -6.53 -0.43
C GLN A 199 -14.08 -7.26 0.91
N LYS A 200 -14.09 -8.59 0.88
CA LYS A 200 -14.20 -9.42 2.09
C LYS A 200 -13.40 -10.69 1.94
N TYR A 201 -12.67 -11.05 2.99
CA TYR A 201 -11.91 -12.29 3.09
C TYR A 201 -12.27 -13.00 4.38
N GLU A 202 -12.61 -14.29 4.30
CA GLU A 202 -12.93 -15.11 5.46
C GLU A 202 -12.29 -16.48 5.31
N LEU A 203 -11.18 -16.69 6.01
CA LEU A 203 -10.50 -17.97 6.12
C LEU A 203 -10.79 -18.60 7.48
N LEU A 204 -11.24 -19.83 7.46
CA LEU A 204 -11.41 -20.68 8.63
C LEU A 204 -10.62 -21.97 8.45
N LYS A 205 -9.76 -22.30 9.43
CA LYS A 205 -9.01 -23.54 9.52
C LYS A 205 -9.32 -24.22 10.87
N PRO A 206 -10.40 -25.02 10.94
CA PRO A 206 -10.90 -25.58 12.20
C PRO A 206 -9.86 -26.42 12.95
N THR A 207 -9.11 -27.27 12.23
CA THR A 207 -8.11 -28.17 12.82
C THR A 207 -6.99 -27.43 13.58
N SER A 208 -6.59 -26.25 13.08
CA SER A 208 -5.59 -25.41 13.73
C SER A 208 -6.19 -24.37 14.68
N GLY A 209 -7.53 -24.30 14.81
CA GLY A 209 -8.23 -23.24 15.53
C GLY A 209 -7.85 -21.83 15.06
N TYR A 210 -7.63 -21.67 13.75
CA TYR A 210 -7.22 -20.41 13.14
C TYR A 210 -8.35 -19.83 12.29
N ALA A 211 -8.66 -18.55 12.49
CA ALA A 211 -9.53 -17.80 11.60
C ALA A 211 -8.92 -16.45 11.27
N LYS A 212 -9.07 -16.01 10.02
CA LYS A 212 -8.70 -14.67 9.57
C LYS A 212 -9.84 -14.09 8.77
N THR A 213 -10.33 -12.94 9.22
CA THR A 213 -11.32 -12.16 8.51
C THR A 213 -10.81 -10.75 8.28
N PHE A 214 -11.10 -10.20 7.11
CA PHE A 214 -10.99 -8.76 6.91
C PHE A 214 -12.04 -8.26 5.92
N THR A 215 -12.43 -7.01 6.11
CA THR A 215 -13.34 -6.29 5.21
C THR A 215 -12.67 -5.02 4.72
N VAL A 216 -12.94 -4.66 3.47
CA VAL A 216 -12.33 -3.52 2.79
C VAL A 216 -13.42 -2.61 2.27
N ARG A 217 -13.30 -1.32 2.56
CA ARG A 217 -14.25 -0.29 2.12
C ARG A 217 -13.49 0.84 1.46
N LYS A 218 -13.91 1.23 0.25
CA LYS A 218 -13.44 2.45 -0.39
C LYS A 218 -13.97 3.64 0.39
N ILE A 219 -13.08 4.53 0.82
CA ILE A 219 -13.42 5.72 1.63
C ILE A 219 -13.06 7.03 0.92
N GLY A 220 -12.22 6.97 -0.12
CA GLY A 220 -11.86 8.12 -0.95
C GLY A 220 -11.52 7.70 -2.37
N GLN A 221 -11.73 8.61 -3.32
CA GLN A 221 -11.34 8.48 -4.72
C GLN A 221 -10.70 9.80 -5.15
N HIS A 222 -9.66 9.74 -5.98
CA HIS A 222 -8.89 10.93 -6.37
C HIS A 222 -8.28 11.65 -5.17
N VAL A 223 -7.75 10.90 -4.20
CA VAL A 223 -7.13 11.47 -3.00
C VAL A 223 -5.70 11.94 -3.27
N ALA A 224 -5.19 12.82 -2.41
CA ALA A 224 -3.80 13.24 -2.44
C ALA A 224 -2.86 12.04 -2.21
N THR A 225 -1.77 11.99 -2.97
CA THR A 225 -0.77 10.93 -2.92
C THR A 225 0.21 11.18 -1.77
N PRO A 226 0.20 10.42 -0.66
CA PRO A 226 1.02 10.73 0.51
C PRO A 226 2.52 10.55 0.25
N TRP A 227 2.92 9.66 -0.66
CA TRP A 227 4.34 9.40 -0.95
C TRP A 227 5.08 10.61 -1.53
N THR A 228 4.43 11.51 -2.27
CA THR A 228 5.10 12.69 -2.85
C THR A 228 5.66 13.61 -1.77
N GLN A 229 5.06 13.64 -0.57
CA GLN A 229 5.57 14.45 0.53
C GLN A 229 6.88 13.89 1.12
N THR A 230 7.14 12.60 0.92
CA THR A 230 8.32 11.88 1.43
C THR A 230 9.56 12.04 0.56
N GLU A 231 9.45 12.65 -0.63
CA GLU A 231 10.62 12.98 -1.46
C GLU A 231 11.61 13.92 -0.76
N LYS A 232 11.12 14.69 0.22
CA LYS A 232 11.93 15.60 1.05
C LYS A 232 12.52 14.92 2.28
N TYR A 233 12.17 13.66 2.54
CA TYR A 233 12.64 12.94 3.72
C TYR A 233 14.05 12.43 3.49
N SER A 234 14.82 12.33 4.57
CA SER A 234 16.11 11.64 4.53
C SER A 234 15.91 10.15 4.27
N GLU A 235 16.80 9.54 3.49
CA GLU A 235 16.79 8.10 3.21
C GLU A 235 17.87 7.40 4.02
N ARG A 236 17.54 6.24 4.59
CA ARG A 236 18.46 5.32 5.26
C ARG A 236 18.16 3.88 4.88
N ASP A 237 19.14 2.99 5.04
CA ASP A 237 18.91 1.56 4.88
C ASP A 237 18.42 0.95 6.20
N TYR A 238 17.58 -0.07 6.13
CA TYR A 238 17.11 -0.80 7.32
C TYR A 238 18.27 -1.38 8.15
N ALA A 239 19.34 -1.81 7.48
CA ALA A 239 20.54 -2.33 8.12
C ALA A 239 21.21 -1.33 9.08
N ASP A 240 21.04 -0.02 8.88
CA ASP A 240 21.59 1.04 9.74
C ASP A 240 21.00 1.03 11.17
N PHE A 241 19.93 0.26 11.41
CA PHE A 241 19.22 0.16 12.70
C PHE A 241 19.45 -1.16 13.43
N SER A 242 20.31 -2.04 12.89
CA SER A 242 20.56 -3.38 13.43
C SER A 242 21.77 -3.46 14.38
N ASP A 243 22.37 -2.30 14.73
CA ASP A 243 23.55 -2.16 15.59
C ASP A 243 23.23 -2.11 17.09
#